data_AF-A0A8J2L4C4-F1
#
_entry.id   AF-A0A8J2L4C4-F1
#
_cell.length_a   1.000
_cell.length_b   1.000
_cell.length_c   1.000
_cell.angle_alpha   90.00
_cell.angle_beta   90.00
_cell.angle_gamma   90.00
#
_symmetry.space_group_name_H-M   'P 1'
#
loop_
_entity.id
_entity.type
_entity.pdbx_description
1 polymer ?
#
loop_
_entity_poly.entity_id
_entity_poly.type
_entity_poly.pdbx_seq_one_letter_code
_entity_poly.pdbx_strand_id
1 'polypeptide(L)'
;MFVLPWGYTWDHIPDYDRYMEVAKNGAAALEAVNGTKYVWGSVQEMLIHSASGSSFDWVLGKFPNTRLALCAELRDAGKYGFLLPAHEILPTGEELVAALNV
;
A
#
# COMPACT_ATOMS: atom_id res chain seq x y z
N MET A 1 -3.57 1.35 4.06
CA MET A 1 -2.44 2.16 3.54
C MET A 1 -1.84 1.50 2.30
N PHE A 2 -1.15 2.29 1.46
CA PHE A 2 -0.32 1.78 0.37
C PHE A 2 1.16 2.10 0.63
N VAL A 3 1.95 1.08 0.93
CA VAL A 3 3.34 1.19 1.35
C VAL A 3 4.28 0.94 0.20
N LEU A 4 5.19 1.89 -0.01
CA LEU A 4 6.20 1.85 -1.06
C LEU A 4 7.51 1.25 -0.52
N PRO A 5 8.28 0.55 -1.38
CA PRO A 5 9.68 0.22 -1.10
C PRO A 5 10.54 1.49 -0.98
N TRP A 6 11.69 1.45 -0.32
CA TRP A 6 12.27 0.30 0.38
C TRP A 6 11.82 0.24 1.83
N GLY A 7 11.64 -0.96 2.38
CA GLY A 7 11.47 -1.15 3.82
C GLY A 7 12.78 -1.20 4.60
N TYR A 8 13.85 -1.71 3.99
CA TYR A 8 15.10 -2.01 4.70
C TYR A 8 16.07 -0.81 4.85
N THR A 9 15.89 0.28 4.10
CA THR A 9 16.77 1.47 4.09
C THR A 9 15.95 2.75 4.06
N TRP A 10 16.54 3.87 4.45
CA TRP A 10 15.93 5.20 4.37
C TRP A 10 16.00 5.84 2.98
N ASP A 11 16.65 5.17 2.03
CA ASP A 11 16.74 5.63 0.65
C ASP A 11 15.41 5.42 -0.07
N HIS A 12 15.05 6.36 -0.94
CA HIS A 12 13.93 6.17 -1.85
C HIS A 12 14.31 5.25 -3.01
N ILE A 13 13.30 4.59 -3.61
CA ILE A 13 13.47 3.91 -4.89
C ILE A 13 13.76 4.90 -6.02
N PRO A 14 14.45 4.50 -7.10
CA PRO A 14 14.76 5.40 -8.22
C PRO A 14 13.54 6.09 -8.85
N ASP A 15 12.39 5.41 -8.96
CA ASP A 15 11.14 5.90 -9.56
C ASP A 15 10.11 6.37 -8.50
N TYR A 16 10.58 6.99 -7.42
CA TYR A 16 9.74 7.32 -6.25
C TYR A 16 8.47 8.10 -6.59
N ASP A 17 8.59 9.17 -7.38
CA ASP A 17 7.46 10.04 -7.73
C ASP A 17 6.36 9.28 -8.48
N ARG A 18 6.74 8.36 -9.38
CA ARG A 18 5.77 7.54 -10.11
C ARG A 18 5.03 6.58 -9.17
N TYR A 19 5.73 5.99 -8.19
CA TYR A 19 5.07 5.15 -7.20
C TYR A 19 4.14 5.94 -6.29
N MET A 20 4.54 7.15 -5.89
CA MET A 20 3.68 8.06 -5.12
C MET A 20 2.42 8.44 -5.89
N GLU A 21 2.53 8.70 -7.18
CA GLU A 21 1.38 8.96 -8.06
C GLU A 21 0.44 7.76 -8.15
N VAL A 22 0.97 6.56 -8.40
CA VAL A 22 0.18 5.33 -8.47
C VAL A 22 -0.54 5.05 -7.14
N ALA A 23 0.17 5.17 -6.01
CA ALA A 23 -0.41 4.94 -4.69
C ALA A 23 -1.47 5.98 -4.32
N LYS A 24 -1.24 7.26 -4.67
CA LYS A 24 -2.23 8.34 -4.50
C LYS A 24 -3.50 8.07 -5.33
N ASN A 25 -3.34 7.69 -6.59
CA ASN A 25 -4.48 7.45 -7.47
C ASN A 25 -5.28 6.22 -7.01
N GLY A 26 -4.59 5.15 -6.60
CA GLY A 26 -5.23 3.98 -5.99
C GLY A 26 -5.99 4.32 -4.70
N ALA A 27 -5.40 5.13 -3.81
CA ALA A 27 -6.07 5.59 -2.59
C ALA A 27 -7.33 6.43 -2.88
N ALA A 28 -7.27 7.31 -3.88
CA ALA A 28 -8.41 8.12 -4.29
C ALA A 28 -9.54 7.27 -4.89
N ALA A 29 -9.20 6.28 -5.74
CA ALA A 29 -10.18 5.36 -6.32
C ALA A 29 -10.85 4.48 -5.24
N LEU A 30 -10.08 4.03 -4.25
CA LEU A 30 -10.59 3.31 -3.10
C LEU A 30 -11.56 4.16 -2.29
N GLU A 31 -11.15 5.39 -1.92
CA GLU A 31 -11.96 6.32 -1.13
C GLU A 31 -13.29 6.64 -1.84
N ALA A 32 -13.31 6.69 -3.16
CA ALA A 32 -14.52 6.96 -3.94
C ALA A 32 -15.60 5.85 -3.81
N VAL A 33 -15.27 4.63 -3.37
CA VAL A 33 -16.26 3.53 -3.25
C VAL A 33 -17.09 3.68 -1.97
N ASN A 34 -16.46 3.63 -0.79
CA ASN A 34 -17.15 3.68 0.50
C ASN A 34 -16.61 4.76 1.46
N GLY A 35 -15.75 5.68 0.99
CA GLY A 35 -15.23 6.80 1.80
C GLY A 35 -14.06 6.44 2.72
N THR A 36 -13.47 5.25 2.60
CA THR A 36 -12.35 4.84 3.46
C THR A 36 -11.08 5.55 3.07
N LYS A 37 -10.44 6.22 4.04
CA LYS A 37 -9.23 7.00 3.81
C LYS A 37 -8.00 6.14 3.99
N TYR A 38 -7.23 5.99 2.92
CA TYR A 38 -5.93 5.33 2.93
C TYR A 38 -4.83 6.37 2.86
N VAL A 39 -3.80 6.21 3.69
CA VAL A 39 -2.53 6.92 3.56
C VAL A 39 -1.58 6.13 2.65
N TRP A 40 -0.61 6.83 2.05
CA TRP A 40 0.41 6.24 1.19
C TRP A 40 1.75 6.94 1.41
N GLY A 41 2.84 6.22 1.16
CA GLY A 41 4.20 6.71 1.37
C GLY A 41 5.23 5.59 1.45
N SER A 42 6.50 5.95 1.65
CA SER A 42 7.53 4.96 1.97
C SER A 42 7.28 4.30 3.33
N VAL A 43 7.92 3.14 3.57
CA VAL A 43 7.92 2.49 4.88
C VAL A 43 8.38 3.46 5.98
N GLN A 44 9.34 4.34 5.68
CA GLN A 44 9.91 5.27 6.65
C GLN A 44 8.93 6.39 7.00
N GLU A 45 8.24 6.95 5.99
CA GLU A 45 7.23 7.99 6.17
C GLU A 45 6.03 7.48 6.97
N MET A 46 5.66 6.22 6.80
CA MET A 46 4.43 5.68 7.36
C MET A 46 4.61 4.86 8.63
N LEU A 47 5.70 4.11 8.77
CA LEU A 47 5.93 3.18 9.88
C LEU A 47 7.01 3.66 10.86
N ILE A 48 7.83 4.65 10.48
CA ILE A 48 8.87 5.26 11.34
C ILE A 48 9.86 4.18 11.87
N HIS A 49 10.00 3.07 11.16
CA HIS A 49 10.99 2.03 11.44
C HIS A 49 11.41 1.34 10.15
N SER A 50 12.60 0.73 10.14
CA SER A 50 13.02 -0.13 9.04
C SER A 50 12.40 -1.52 9.20
N ALA A 51 12.01 -2.14 8.09
CA ALA A 51 11.52 -3.51 8.01
C ALA A 51 12.24 -4.22 6.85
N SER A 52 13.19 -5.10 7.17
CA SER A 52 13.97 -5.82 6.16
C SER A 52 13.30 -7.13 5.74
N GLY A 53 13.59 -7.56 4.51
CA GLY A 53 13.14 -8.86 3.99
C GLY A 53 11.67 -8.89 3.57
N SER A 54 11.05 -7.74 3.31
CA SER A 54 9.69 -7.70 2.77
C SER A 54 9.63 -8.29 1.35
N SER A 55 8.49 -8.87 0.99
CA SER A 55 8.30 -9.45 -0.34
C SER A 55 8.35 -8.40 -1.45
N PHE A 56 7.79 -7.22 -1.22
CA PHE A 56 7.78 -6.13 -2.20
C PHE A 56 9.18 -5.54 -2.43
N ASP A 57 10.02 -5.43 -1.40
CA ASP A 57 11.44 -5.08 -1.55
C ASP A 57 12.16 -6.17 -2.36
N TRP A 58 11.96 -7.44 -2.00
CA TRP A 58 12.64 -8.53 -2.69
C TRP A 58 12.28 -8.60 -4.18
N VAL A 59 10.99 -8.49 -4.51
CA VAL A 59 10.52 -8.51 -5.90
C VAL A 59 11.10 -7.34 -6.69
N LEU A 60 11.09 -6.13 -6.13
CA LEU A 60 11.65 -4.96 -6.83
C LEU A 60 13.17 -5.06 -7.00
N GLY A 61 13.89 -5.50 -5.97
CA GLY A 61 15.35 -5.62 -6.01
C GLY A 61 15.86 -6.79 -6.86
N LYS A 62 15.10 -7.89 -6.95
CA LYS A 62 15.52 -9.09 -7.68
C LYS A 62 15.20 -9.04 -9.17
N PHE A 63 14.09 -8.39 -9.55
CA PHE A 63 13.60 -8.42 -10.93
C PHE A 63 13.66 -7.01 -11.54
N PRO A 64 14.67 -6.72 -12.39
CA PRO A 64 14.90 -5.36 -12.90
C PRO A 64 13.78 -4.84 -13.83
N ASN A 65 12.90 -5.72 -14.31
CA ASN A 65 11.77 -5.37 -15.17
C ASN A 65 10.46 -5.17 -14.38
N THR A 66 10.48 -5.29 -13.06
CA THR A 66 9.31 -5.02 -12.21
C THR A 66 8.95 -3.54 -12.31
N ARG A 67 7.75 -3.25 -12.81
CA ARG A 67 7.25 -1.88 -12.95
C ARG A 67 6.54 -1.38 -11.70
N LEU A 68 6.09 -2.24 -10.82
CA LEU A 68 5.39 -1.84 -9.61
C LEU A 68 5.48 -2.98 -8.59
N ALA A 69 5.82 -2.63 -7.36
CA ALA A 69 5.74 -3.53 -6.21
C ALA A 69 5.39 -2.66 -4.99
N LEU A 70 4.22 -2.88 -4.40
CA LEU A 70 3.73 -2.11 -3.25
C LEU A 70 2.99 -3.04 -2.29
N CYS A 71 2.92 -2.65 -1.03
CA CYS A 71 2.11 -3.34 -0.03
C CYS A 71 0.79 -2.60 0.17
N ALA A 72 -0.33 -3.33 0.23
CA ALA A 72 -1.60 -2.79 0.66
C ALA A 72 -1.93 -3.36 2.05
N GLU A 73 -2.02 -2.49 3.06
CA GLU A 73 -2.61 -2.88 4.35
C GLU A 73 -4.05 -2.39 4.40
N LEU A 74 -4.98 -3.31 4.61
CA LEU A 74 -6.40 -3.07 4.40
C LEU A 74 -7.08 -2.46 5.64
N ARG A 75 -8.41 -2.53 5.70
CA ARG A 75 -9.18 -2.10 6.87
C ARG A 75 -8.79 -2.92 8.12
N ASP A 76 -8.89 -2.38 9.31
CA ASP A 76 -9.25 -1.01 9.68
C ASP A 76 -8.07 -0.25 10.33
N ALA A 77 -8.32 0.94 10.88
CA ALA A 77 -7.31 1.73 11.59
C ALA A 77 -7.13 1.30 13.07
N GLY A 78 -7.38 0.03 13.39
CA GLY A 78 -7.10 -0.56 14.71
C GLY A 78 -8.30 -0.72 15.65
N LYS A 79 -9.54 -0.46 15.20
CA LYS A 79 -10.74 -0.69 16.02
C LYS A 79 -11.02 -2.18 16.19
N TYR A 80 -10.90 -2.94 15.11
CA TYR A 80 -11.01 -4.40 15.08
C TYR A 80 -9.67 -5.06 14.74
N GLY A 81 -8.81 -4.39 13.96
CA GLY A 81 -7.54 -4.92 13.49
C GLY A 81 -7.73 -6.25 12.77
N PHE A 82 -6.99 -7.28 13.18
CA PHE A 82 -7.07 -8.61 12.58
C PHE A 82 -8.42 -9.32 12.80
N LEU A 83 -9.28 -8.84 13.71
CA LEU A 83 -10.61 -9.38 13.98
C LEU A 83 -11.72 -8.57 13.30
N LEU A 84 -11.43 -8.04 12.11
CA LEU A 84 -12.39 -7.29 11.30
C LEU A 84 -13.67 -8.12 11.05
N PRO A 85 -14.88 -7.57 11.32
CA PRO A 85 -16.12 -8.32 11.19
C PRO A 85 -16.37 -8.83 9.77
N ALA A 86 -17.03 -9.99 9.63
CA ALA A 86 -17.29 -10.61 8.33
C ALA A 86 -18.11 -9.74 7.36
N HIS A 87 -18.94 -8.82 7.87
CA HIS A 87 -19.70 -7.89 7.01
C HIS A 87 -18.82 -6.82 6.33
N GLU A 88 -17.58 -6.63 6.77
CA GLU A 88 -16.61 -5.72 6.17
C GLU A 88 -15.82 -6.37 5.01
N ILE A 89 -15.95 -7.68 4.79
CA ILE A 89 -15.22 -8.41 3.73
C ILE A 89 -15.56 -7.84 2.34
N LEU A 90 -16.85 -7.71 2.03
CA LEU A 90 -17.29 -7.21 0.72
C LEU A 90 -16.90 -5.73 0.52
N PRO A 91 -17.22 -4.81 1.45
CA PRO A 91 -16.78 -3.41 1.33
C PRO A 91 -15.28 -3.24 1.14
N THR A 92 -14.47 -4.03 1.85
CA THR A 92 -12.99 -3.99 1.73
C THR A 92 -12.54 -4.51 0.36
N GLY A 93 -13.15 -5.57 -0.14
CA GLY A 93 -12.82 -6.15 -1.44
C GLY A 93 -13.14 -5.22 -2.60
N GLU A 94 -14.34 -4.61 -2.60
CA GLU A 94 -14.77 -3.67 -3.65
C GLU A 94 -13.86 -2.44 -3.73
N GLU A 95 -13.51 -1.89 -2.57
CA GLU A 95 -12.53 -0.83 -2.40
C GLU A 95 -11.16 -1.16 -2.97
N LEU A 96 -10.62 -2.32 -2.61
CA LEU A 96 -9.32 -2.76 -3.10
C LEU A 96 -9.34 -2.98 -4.62
N VAL A 97 -10.41 -3.59 -5.15
CA VAL A 97 -10.55 -3.79 -6.60
C VAL A 97 -10.61 -2.47 -7.35
N ALA A 98 -11.29 -1.45 -6.81
CA ALA A 98 -11.29 -0.12 -7.40
C ALA A 98 -9.87 0.48 -7.48
N ALA A 99 -9.07 0.33 -6.41
CA ALA A 99 -7.68 0.79 -6.39
C ALA A 99 -6.78 0.08 -7.41
N LEU A 100 -7.02 -1.21 -7.66
CA LEU A 100 -6.21 -2.03 -8.59
C LEU A 100 -6.54 -1.79 -10.07
N ASN A 101 -7.66 -1.12 -10.37
CA ASN A 101 -8.12 -0.84 -11.74
C ASN A 101 -7.68 0.54 -12.26
N VAL A 102 -6.80 1.23 -11.53
CA VAL A 102 -6.22 2.53 -11.90
C VAL A 102 -4.90 2.34 -12.66
#